data_AF-A0A8C5SPL5-F1
#
_entry.id   AF-A0A8C5SPL5-F1
#
_cell.length_a   1.000
_cell.length_b   1.000
_cell.length_c   1.000
_cell.angle_alpha   90.00
_cell.angle_beta   90.00
_cell.angle_gamma   90.00
#
_symmetry.space_group_name_H-M   'P 1'
#
loop_
_entity.id
_entity.type
_entity.pdbx_description
1 polymer ?
#
loop_
_entity_poly.entity_id
_entity_poly.type
_entity_poly.pdbx_seq_one_letter_code
_entity_poly.pdbx_strand_id
1 'polypeptide(L)'
;MISHLTFIKYLKNANIPGIGRFLLLIPWVVLQELDNLKRGKILANVSQKAIPAVHFIYTCLKNQDPRLWGQSMQLASQKTQSFSTDNNDDRVLQCCLQYQNLYPQAEVILLTDDKNLCNKALVSEIKAYSKADLVAAFQKMIPKGTIISEDTSNNKWEKDKYPKKTEKSSTNRLSEIIFDMEKSLGDVLSSILETELKIAFGDLWLEVVYHKPPWTLANVLECYKKHWVAVFGQFISRSLISSIEYLYAHLCKAKIIGYSTLRNVLWESKILLEMFSSRSTYDGFLSRALAQMNKLLKTVEEVSQAKF
;
A
#
# COMPACT_ATOMS: atom_id res chain seq x y z
N MET A 1 8.71 -2.40 -15.06
CA MET A 1 7.78 -3.41 -14.51
C MET A 1 8.45 -4.72 -14.10
N ILE A 2 8.93 -5.54 -15.04
CA ILE A 2 9.19 -6.98 -14.85
C ILE A 2 10.24 -7.29 -13.77
N SER A 3 11.41 -6.64 -13.81
CA SER A 3 12.52 -6.90 -12.87
C SER A 3 12.23 -6.47 -11.42
N HIS A 4 11.30 -5.54 -11.21
CA HIS A 4 11.15 -4.80 -9.96
C HIS A 4 9.69 -4.71 -9.46
N LEU A 5 8.85 -5.68 -9.82
CA LEU A 5 7.43 -5.71 -9.41
C LEU A 5 7.22 -5.55 -7.90
N THR A 6 8.08 -6.15 -7.06
CA THR A 6 8.01 -6.01 -5.59
C THR A 6 8.27 -4.58 -5.13
N PHE A 7 9.26 -3.89 -5.73
CA PHE A 7 9.55 -2.49 -5.45
C PHE A 7 8.41 -1.57 -5.94
N ILE A 8 7.78 -1.89 -7.07
CA ILE A 8 6.66 -1.13 -7.62
C ILE A 8 5.39 -1.31 -6.76
N LYS A 9 5.15 -2.53 -6.23
CA LYS A 9 4.11 -2.79 -5.21
C LYS A 9 4.36 -2.01 -3.92
N TYR A 10 5.62 -1.97 -3.45
CA TYR A 10 6.02 -1.13 -2.32
C TYR A 10 5.76 0.35 -2.61
N LEU A 11 6.25 0.89 -3.75
CA LEU A 11 6.10 2.29 -4.15
C LEU A 11 4.63 2.72 -4.20
N LYS A 12 3.73 1.90 -4.76
CA LYS A 12 2.29 2.19 -4.82
C LYS A 12 1.65 2.28 -3.42
N ASN A 13 2.15 1.51 -2.45
CA ASN A 13 1.58 1.44 -1.09
C ASN A 13 2.29 2.37 -0.09
N ALA A 14 3.54 2.74 -0.34
CA ALA A 14 4.33 3.62 0.51
C ALA A 14 3.67 4.98 0.73
N ASN A 15 4.05 5.65 1.82
CA ASN A 15 3.78 7.05 2.06
C ASN A 15 5.14 7.75 2.16
N ILE A 16 5.48 8.59 1.18
CA ILE A 16 6.84 9.15 1.03
C ILE A 16 6.84 10.57 1.61
N PRO A 17 7.57 10.85 2.70
CA PRO A 17 7.57 12.19 3.32
C PRO A 17 7.97 13.28 2.32
N GLY A 18 7.20 14.37 2.29
CA GLY A 18 7.41 15.50 1.37
C GLY A 18 6.80 15.31 -0.02
N ILE A 19 6.51 14.08 -0.47
CA ILE A 19 5.75 13.82 -1.69
C ILE A 19 4.26 13.75 -1.34
N GLY A 20 3.42 14.41 -2.14
CA GLY A 20 1.97 14.42 -1.97
C GLY A 20 1.28 13.13 -2.45
N ARG A 21 0.10 13.27 -3.07
CA ARG A 21 -0.59 12.13 -3.68
C ARG A 21 0.19 11.64 -4.92
N PHE A 22 0.99 10.59 -4.73
CA PHE A 22 1.63 9.86 -5.83
C PHE A 22 0.60 9.00 -6.61
N LEU A 23 0.83 8.86 -7.92
CA LEU A 23 0.04 8.05 -8.84
C LEU A 23 0.98 7.26 -9.76
N LEU A 24 0.89 5.93 -9.75
CA LEU A 24 1.64 5.08 -10.66
C LEU A 24 0.93 5.02 -12.02
N LEU A 25 1.46 5.75 -13.01
CA LEU A 25 1.00 5.70 -14.39
C LEU A 25 1.63 4.52 -15.15
N ILE A 26 0.81 3.75 -15.86
CA ILE A 26 1.24 2.68 -16.76
C ILE A 26 0.94 3.10 -18.22
N PRO A 27 1.96 3.34 -19.06
CA PRO A 27 1.76 3.63 -20.48
C PRO A 27 1.12 2.45 -21.24
N TRP A 28 0.33 2.75 -22.27
CA TRP A 28 -0.39 1.75 -23.06
C TRP A 28 0.56 0.75 -23.74
N VAL A 29 1.70 1.23 -24.25
CA VAL A 29 2.73 0.39 -24.88
C VAL A 29 3.30 -0.68 -23.92
N VAL A 30 3.43 -0.37 -22.62
CA VAL A 30 3.92 -1.32 -21.61
C VAL A 30 2.90 -2.46 -21.37
N LEU A 31 1.60 -2.18 -21.55
CA LEU A 31 0.57 -3.23 -21.53
C LEU A 31 0.73 -4.16 -22.75
N GLN A 32 0.93 -3.59 -23.94
CA GLN A 32 1.13 -4.37 -25.18
C GLN A 32 2.39 -5.25 -25.11
N GLU A 33 3.49 -4.75 -24.55
CA GLU A 33 4.72 -5.52 -24.32
C GLU A 33 4.51 -6.67 -23.35
N LEU A 34 3.91 -6.42 -22.18
CA LEU A 34 3.63 -7.46 -21.18
C LEU A 34 2.74 -8.60 -21.73
N ASP A 35 1.82 -8.26 -22.62
CA ASP A 35 0.96 -9.22 -23.31
C ASP A 35 1.71 -10.02 -24.38
N ASN A 36 2.64 -9.40 -25.11
CA ASN A 36 3.52 -10.12 -26.04
C ASN A 36 4.50 -11.05 -25.31
N LEU A 37 5.00 -10.63 -24.14
CA LEU A 37 5.86 -11.44 -23.26
C LEU A 37 5.12 -12.61 -22.57
N LYS A 38 3.79 -12.61 -22.56
CA LYS A 38 2.97 -13.80 -22.24
C LYS A 38 2.79 -14.76 -23.41
N ARG A 39 2.72 -14.25 -24.65
CA ARG A 39 2.35 -15.02 -25.85
C ARG A 39 3.54 -15.61 -26.63
N GLY A 40 4.72 -15.02 -26.52
CA GLY A 40 5.89 -15.41 -27.33
C GLY A 40 6.63 -16.67 -26.86
N LYS A 41 7.40 -17.29 -27.77
CA LYS A 41 8.39 -18.35 -27.50
C LYS A 41 9.65 -17.83 -26.77
N ILE A 42 9.46 -16.94 -25.78
CA ILE A 42 10.55 -16.29 -25.04
C ILE A 42 10.89 -17.16 -23.82
N LEU A 43 12.16 -17.11 -23.38
CA LEU A 43 12.68 -17.81 -22.21
C LEU A 43 11.67 -17.82 -21.05
N ALA A 44 11.33 -19.01 -20.54
CA ALA A 44 10.26 -19.22 -19.56
C ALA A 44 10.40 -18.33 -18.31
N ASN A 45 11.64 -18.02 -17.91
CA ASN A 45 11.98 -17.15 -16.79
C ASN A 45 11.50 -15.69 -16.96
N VAL A 46 11.18 -15.26 -18.18
CA VAL A 46 10.65 -13.91 -18.51
C VAL A 46 9.12 -13.93 -18.48
N SER A 47 8.48 -14.91 -19.12
CA SER A 47 7.01 -15.03 -19.12
C SER A 47 6.46 -15.30 -17.70
N GLN A 48 7.18 -16.10 -16.90
CA GLN A 48 6.92 -16.29 -15.46
C GLN A 48 6.95 -14.97 -14.65
N LYS A 49 7.69 -13.95 -15.08
CA LYS A 49 7.71 -12.62 -14.42
C LYS A 49 6.69 -11.64 -15.03
N ALA A 50 6.36 -11.79 -16.32
CA ALA A 50 5.31 -11.01 -16.97
C ALA A 50 3.91 -11.32 -16.42
N ILE A 51 3.61 -12.60 -16.13
CA ILE A 51 2.29 -13.03 -15.61
C ILE A 51 1.93 -12.31 -14.28
N PRO A 52 2.76 -12.33 -13.21
CA PRO A 52 2.51 -11.56 -11.98
C PRO A 52 2.40 -10.05 -12.19
N ALA A 53 3.13 -9.48 -13.15
CA ALA A 53 3.08 -8.06 -13.45
C ALA A 53 1.73 -7.65 -14.06
N VAL A 54 1.22 -8.42 -15.03
CA VAL A 54 -0.12 -8.18 -15.60
C VAL A 54 -1.22 -8.45 -14.56
N HIS A 55 -1.10 -9.50 -13.74
CA HIS A 55 -2.09 -9.75 -12.68
C HIS A 55 -2.15 -8.59 -11.66
N PHE A 56 -1.00 -8.02 -11.27
CA PHE A 56 -0.95 -6.83 -10.42
C PHE A 56 -1.65 -5.62 -11.06
N ILE A 57 -1.35 -5.31 -12.33
CA ILE A 57 -2.00 -4.21 -13.05
C ILE A 57 -3.51 -4.46 -13.15
N TYR A 58 -3.92 -5.66 -13.55
CA TYR A 58 -5.33 -6.06 -13.66
C TYR A 58 -6.08 -5.84 -12.35
N THR A 59 -5.56 -6.35 -11.24
CA THR A 59 -6.22 -6.22 -9.93
C THR A 59 -6.33 -4.76 -9.48
N CYS A 60 -5.30 -3.94 -9.67
CA CYS A 60 -5.39 -2.50 -9.36
C CYS A 60 -6.39 -1.76 -10.26
N LEU A 61 -6.39 -1.99 -11.58
CA LEU A 61 -7.34 -1.35 -12.50
C LEU A 61 -8.79 -1.82 -12.26
N LYS A 62 -9.00 -3.12 -12.05
CA LYS A 62 -10.31 -3.72 -11.77
C LYS A 62 -10.92 -3.21 -10.46
N ASN A 63 -10.08 -2.94 -9.47
CA ASN A 63 -10.47 -2.40 -8.16
C ASN A 63 -10.46 -0.86 -8.11
N GLN A 64 -10.24 -0.18 -9.24
CA GLN A 64 -10.19 1.29 -9.35
C GLN A 64 -9.20 1.94 -8.35
N ASP A 65 -8.02 1.33 -8.18
CA ASP A 65 -7.00 1.74 -7.21
C ASP A 65 -6.59 3.22 -7.41
N PRO A 66 -6.85 4.12 -6.44
CA PRO A 66 -6.65 5.56 -6.61
C PRO A 66 -5.17 5.97 -6.69
N ARG A 67 -4.24 5.01 -6.65
CA ARG A 67 -2.79 5.17 -6.82
C ARG A 67 -2.23 4.43 -8.03
N LEU A 68 -3.04 3.83 -8.91
CA LEU A 68 -2.58 3.28 -10.21
C LEU A 68 -3.52 3.69 -11.35
N TRP A 69 -2.95 4.18 -12.46
CA TRP A 69 -3.71 4.57 -13.66
C TRP A 69 -3.09 3.95 -14.92
N GLY A 70 -3.91 3.64 -15.92
CA GLY A 70 -3.46 3.20 -17.24
C GLY A 70 -3.75 4.25 -18.32
N GLN A 71 -2.75 4.58 -19.14
CA GLN A 71 -2.97 5.39 -20.35
C GLN A 71 -3.94 4.64 -21.27
N SER A 72 -4.97 5.32 -21.78
CA SER A 72 -5.93 4.72 -22.72
C SER A 72 -5.34 4.62 -24.13
N MET A 73 -5.82 3.65 -24.92
CA MET A 73 -5.42 3.51 -26.33
C MET A 73 -5.72 4.79 -27.14
N GLN A 74 -6.85 5.45 -26.84
CA GLN A 74 -7.24 6.72 -27.44
C GLN A 74 -6.18 7.80 -27.18
N LEU A 75 -5.77 7.97 -25.92
CA LEU A 75 -4.75 8.96 -25.54
C LEU A 75 -3.38 8.60 -26.15
N ALA A 76 -2.98 7.33 -26.11
CA ALA A 76 -1.74 6.86 -26.75
C ALA A 76 -1.70 7.11 -28.27
N SER A 77 -2.87 7.10 -28.94
CA SER A 77 -2.97 7.39 -30.38
C SER A 77 -2.92 8.89 -30.74
N GLN A 78 -3.03 9.80 -29.76
CA GLN A 78 -2.98 11.25 -30.00
C GLN A 78 -1.56 11.71 -30.31
N LYS A 79 -1.35 12.18 -31.53
CA LYS A 79 -0.10 12.84 -31.93
C LYS A 79 0.09 14.15 -31.14
N THR A 80 1.14 14.21 -30.32
CA THR A 80 1.73 15.49 -29.91
C THR A 80 2.36 16.16 -31.14
N GLN A 81 2.32 17.50 -31.22
CA GLN A 81 2.50 18.25 -32.47
C GLN A 81 3.91 18.25 -33.10
N SER A 82 4.87 17.47 -32.58
CA SER A 82 6.30 17.61 -32.89
C SER A 82 7.11 16.31 -33.03
N PHE A 83 6.52 15.11 -32.90
CA PHE A 83 7.28 13.86 -32.86
C PHE A 83 6.71 12.73 -33.72
N SER A 84 7.59 11.98 -34.41
CA SER A 84 7.36 10.59 -34.79
C SER A 84 7.58 9.68 -33.57
N THR A 85 6.92 8.52 -33.52
CA THR A 85 7.09 7.53 -32.44
C THR A 85 7.49 6.19 -33.04
N ASP A 86 8.77 6.12 -33.39
CA ASP A 86 9.35 5.10 -34.25
C ASP A 86 9.67 3.79 -33.50
N ASN A 87 9.78 3.86 -32.17
CA ASN A 87 9.92 2.69 -31.30
C ASN A 87 9.08 2.80 -30.00
N ASN A 88 9.17 1.79 -29.13
CA ASN A 88 8.37 1.74 -27.89
C ASN A 88 8.85 2.69 -26.79
N ASP A 89 10.14 3.03 -26.72
CA ASP A 89 10.65 4.06 -25.79
C ASP A 89 9.96 5.39 -26.08
N ASP A 90 9.90 5.77 -27.36
CA ASP A 90 9.37 7.06 -27.79
C ASP A 90 7.87 7.18 -27.44
N ARG A 91 7.15 6.05 -27.39
CA ARG A 91 5.75 5.97 -26.91
C ARG A 91 5.63 6.09 -25.38
N VAL A 92 6.63 5.62 -24.62
CA VAL A 92 6.73 5.90 -23.18
C VAL A 92 6.99 7.39 -22.93
N LEU A 93 7.87 8.01 -23.72
CA LEU A 93 8.17 9.44 -23.63
C LEU A 93 6.98 10.30 -24.06
N GLN A 94 6.29 9.93 -25.14
CA GLN A 94 5.01 10.53 -25.56
C GLN A 94 3.98 10.48 -24.41
N CYS A 95 3.89 9.35 -23.68
CA CYS A 95 3.03 9.24 -22.51
C CYS A 95 3.43 10.21 -21.39
N CYS A 96 4.73 10.40 -21.12
CA CYS A 96 5.19 11.40 -20.15
C CYS A 96 4.81 12.83 -20.56
N LEU A 97 5.13 13.24 -21.79
CA LEU A 97 4.80 14.57 -22.32
C LEU A 97 3.28 14.84 -22.33
N GLN A 98 2.47 13.84 -22.69
CA GLN A 98 1.00 13.94 -22.64
C GLN A 98 0.52 14.22 -21.21
N TYR A 99 1.03 13.51 -20.21
CA TYR A 99 0.60 13.69 -18.82
C TYR A 99 1.14 14.96 -18.17
N GLN A 100 2.31 15.48 -18.58
CA GLN A 100 2.77 16.82 -18.18
C GLN A 100 1.81 17.90 -18.68
N ASN A 101 1.39 17.82 -19.95
CA ASN A 101 0.44 18.78 -20.55
C ASN A 101 -0.99 18.66 -19.97
N LEU A 102 -1.46 17.45 -19.67
CA LEU A 102 -2.77 17.22 -19.06
C LEU A 102 -2.82 17.63 -17.57
N TYR A 103 -1.69 17.56 -16.87
CA TYR A 103 -1.61 17.88 -15.44
C TYR A 103 -0.41 18.78 -15.11
N PRO A 104 -0.38 20.06 -15.53
CA PRO A 104 0.76 20.97 -15.28
C PRO A 104 1.07 21.20 -13.80
N GLN A 105 0.11 20.92 -12.91
CA GLN A 105 0.23 21.01 -11.45
C GLN A 105 0.86 19.75 -10.82
N ALA A 106 1.19 18.73 -11.61
CA ALA A 106 1.71 17.44 -11.14
C ALA A 106 3.08 17.13 -11.76
N GLU A 107 4.02 16.71 -10.93
CA GLU A 107 5.36 16.32 -11.38
C GLU A 107 5.34 14.91 -12.00
N VAL A 108 5.53 14.84 -13.32
CA VAL A 108 5.69 13.57 -14.04
C VAL A 108 7.14 13.12 -13.97
N ILE A 109 7.36 11.89 -13.55
CA ILE A 109 8.68 11.28 -13.38
C ILE A 109 8.68 9.90 -14.05
N LEU A 110 9.60 9.68 -14.98
CA LEU A 110 9.81 8.39 -15.62
C LEU A 110 10.66 7.47 -14.72
N LEU A 111 10.22 6.23 -14.54
CA LEU A 111 10.93 5.23 -13.74
C LEU A 111 11.53 4.15 -14.66
N THR A 112 12.83 4.22 -14.89
CA THR A 112 13.55 3.32 -15.80
C THR A 112 14.98 3.06 -15.34
N ASP A 113 15.38 1.79 -15.38
CA ASP A 113 16.77 1.35 -15.17
C ASP A 113 17.54 1.24 -16.50
N ASP A 114 16.86 1.44 -17.64
CA ASP A 114 17.50 1.53 -18.96
C ASP A 114 18.13 2.91 -19.18
N LYS A 115 19.44 2.92 -19.47
CA LYS A 115 20.23 4.15 -19.64
C LYS A 115 19.89 4.92 -20.91
N ASN A 116 19.48 4.25 -21.98
CA ASN A 116 19.15 4.90 -23.25
C ASN A 116 17.79 5.61 -23.17
N LEU A 117 16.77 4.93 -22.63
CA LEU A 117 15.47 5.54 -22.34
C LEU A 117 15.60 6.68 -21.30
N CYS A 118 16.49 6.54 -20.30
CA CYS A 118 16.80 7.62 -19.37
C CYS A 118 17.44 8.84 -20.09
N ASN A 119 18.44 8.62 -20.94
CA ASN A 119 19.06 9.69 -21.74
C ASN A 119 18.04 10.40 -22.65
N LYS A 120 17.19 9.64 -23.37
CA LYS A 120 16.11 10.21 -24.19
C LYS A 120 15.16 11.07 -23.34
N ALA A 121 14.79 10.61 -22.14
CA ALA A 121 13.91 11.35 -21.24
C ALA A 121 14.51 12.68 -20.77
N LEU A 122 15.77 12.68 -20.32
CA LEU A 122 16.46 13.88 -19.86
C LEU A 122 16.62 14.93 -20.97
N VAL A 123 16.91 14.50 -22.21
CA VAL A 123 16.96 15.39 -23.39
C VAL A 123 15.56 15.89 -23.80
N SER A 124 14.49 15.18 -23.42
CA SER A 124 13.09 15.57 -23.65
C SER A 124 12.46 16.35 -22.47
N GLU A 125 13.28 16.90 -21.57
CA GLU A 125 12.85 17.61 -20.34
C GLU A 125 11.96 16.77 -19.37
N ILE A 126 11.97 15.45 -19.51
CA ILE A 126 11.30 14.51 -18.60
C ILE A 126 12.28 14.10 -17.50
N LYS A 127 11.92 14.35 -16.24
CA LYS A 127 12.66 13.83 -15.08
C LYS A 127 12.63 12.30 -15.09
N ALA A 128 13.79 11.66 -15.03
CA ALA A 128 13.92 10.21 -15.01
C ALA A 128 14.76 9.73 -13.83
N TYR A 129 14.36 8.61 -13.22
CA TYR A 129 15.08 7.94 -12.14
C TYR A 129 15.12 6.43 -12.35
N SER A 130 16.27 5.82 -12.11
CA SER A 130 16.37 4.37 -11.89
C SER A 130 15.77 3.97 -10.53
N LYS A 131 15.65 2.67 -10.27
CA LYS A 131 15.37 2.15 -8.92
C LYS A 131 16.39 2.64 -7.91
N ALA A 132 17.68 2.69 -8.28
CA ALA A 132 18.75 3.18 -7.42
C ALA A 132 18.58 4.67 -7.12
N ASP A 133 18.29 5.50 -8.14
CA ASP A 133 18.07 6.94 -7.96
C ASP A 133 16.86 7.24 -7.09
N LEU A 134 15.73 6.54 -7.27
CA LEU A 134 14.55 6.67 -6.41
C LEU A 134 14.87 6.30 -4.96
N VAL A 135 15.56 5.18 -4.76
CA VAL A 135 15.94 4.69 -3.43
C VAL A 135 16.92 5.65 -2.75
N ALA A 136 17.87 6.21 -3.49
CA ALA A 136 18.78 7.26 -3.03
C ALA A 136 18.06 8.61 -2.81
N ALA A 137 17.04 8.94 -3.61
CA ALA A 137 16.22 10.14 -3.41
C ALA A 137 15.42 10.05 -2.10
N PHE A 138 14.80 8.90 -1.82
CA PHE A 138 14.14 8.66 -0.54
C PHE A 138 15.12 8.72 0.64
N GLN A 139 16.34 8.18 0.50
CA GLN A 139 17.41 8.33 1.52
C GLN A 139 17.86 9.78 1.72
N LYS A 140 17.82 10.62 0.68
CA LYS A 140 18.17 12.06 0.73
C LYS A 140 17.03 12.91 1.31
N MET A 141 15.77 12.49 1.10
CA MET A 141 14.57 13.08 1.72
C MET A 141 14.42 12.67 3.20
N ILE A 142 14.94 11.50 3.58
CA ILE A 142 15.19 11.17 4.99
C ILE A 142 16.32 12.10 5.49
N PRO A 143 16.13 12.86 6.60
CA PRO A 143 17.13 13.80 7.07
C PRO A 143 18.49 13.13 7.34
N LYS A 144 19.52 13.61 6.62
CA LYS A 144 20.86 12.98 6.44
C LYS A 144 21.36 12.28 7.71
N GLY A 145 21.90 11.07 7.52
CA GLY A 145 22.30 10.16 8.60
C GLY A 145 21.73 8.76 8.51
N THR A 146 21.18 8.37 7.35
CA THR A 146 20.99 6.97 6.96
C THR A 146 21.86 6.73 5.74
N ILE A 147 23.06 6.18 5.92
CA ILE A 147 23.87 5.70 4.80
C ILE A 147 23.29 4.35 4.39
N ILE A 148 22.79 4.26 3.16
CA ILE A 148 22.61 2.96 2.49
C ILE A 148 23.69 2.91 1.41
N SER A 149 24.77 2.20 1.71
CA SER A 149 25.65 1.68 0.68
C SER A 149 24.89 0.56 -0.04
N GLU A 150 24.74 0.66 -1.35
CA GLU A 150 24.42 -0.50 -2.17
C GLU A 150 25.58 -1.50 -2.08
N ASP A 151 25.29 -2.79 -1.94
CA ASP A 151 25.69 -3.72 -3.00
C ASP A 151 24.86 -5.01 -2.97
N THR A 152 25.26 -5.95 -3.82
CA THR A 152 24.47 -7.03 -4.38
C THR A 152 24.86 -8.38 -3.78
N SER A 153 23.85 -9.25 -3.60
CA SER A 153 23.94 -10.70 -3.34
C SER A 153 24.28 -11.21 -1.92
N ASN A 154 23.64 -12.34 -1.61
CA ASN A 154 23.98 -13.37 -0.61
C ASN A 154 24.03 -13.05 0.90
N ASN A 155 22.91 -13.42 1.55
CA ASN A 155 22.81 -14.26 2.76
C ASN A 155 23.49 -13.86 4.10
N LYS A 156 22.68 -14.00 5.17
CA LYS A 156 23.00 -13.95 6.62
C LYS A 156 23.33 -12.56 7.19
N TRP A 157 22.31 -11.91 7.74
CA TRP A 157 22.50 -10.91 8.81
C TRP A 157 22.59 -11.60 10.18
N GLU A 158 23.68 -11.36 10.91
CA GLU A 158 23.72 -11.55 12.36
C GLU A 158 24.75 -10.58 13.00
N LYS A 159 24.46 -10.13 14.23
CA LYS A 159 25.36 -9.49 15.22
C LYS A 159 25.99 -8.11 14.92
N ASP A 160 25.34 -7.09 15.49
CA ASP A 160 25.87 -6.29 16.61
C ASP A 160 27.23 -5.57 16.49
N LYS A 161 27.20 -4.26 16.17
CA LYS A 161 27.33 -3.15 17.16
C LYS A 161 27.61 -1.78 16.53
N TYR A 162 26.80 -0.77 16.87
CA TYR A 162 27.17 0.65 16.88
C TYR A 162 26.51 1.36 18.10
N PRO A 163 27.06 2.49 18.60
CA PRO A 163 26.74 3.00 19.94
C PRO A 163 25.55 3.97 20.02
N LYS A 164 25.09 4.18 21.28
CA LYS A 164 24.21 5.28 21.75
C LYS A 164 24.88 6.65 21.50
N LYS A 165 24.23 7.83 21.51
CA LYS A 165 22.85 8.33 21.78
C LYS A 165 22.78 9.69 21.01
N THR A 166 21.69 10.31 20.54
CA THR A 166 20.22 10.10 20.51
C THR A 166 19.76 10.76 19.16
N GLU A 167 18.52 11.13 18.79
CA GLU A 167 17.15 10.98 19.32
C GLU A 167 16.22 10.21 18.38
N LYS A 168 16.67 9.89 17.15
CA LYS A 168 15.89 9.39 15.99
C LYS A 168 15.00 8.14 16.21
N SER A 169 14.90 7.61 17.43
CA SER A 169 14.18 6.38 17.78
C SER A 169 12.65 6.47 17.72
N SER A 170 12.03 7.59 18.10
CA SER A 170 10.57 7.59 18.33
C SER A 170 9.69 7.69 17.07
N THR A 171 10.23 8.00 15.89
CA THR A 171 9.44 8.01 14.64
C THR A 171 9.34 6.63 14.02
N ASN A 172 10.47 5.92 13.90
CA ASN A 172 10.49 4.57 13.33
C ASN A 172 9.66 3.58 14.16
N ARG A 173 9.83 3.59 15.50
CA ARG A 173 9.07 2.73 16.42
C ARG A 173 7.55 3.01 16.38
N LEU A 174 7.13 4.23 16.05
CA LEU A 174 5.71 4.57 15.85
C LEU A 174 5.15 3.95 14.57
N SER A 175 5.89 4.03 13.45
CA SER A 175 5.48 3.39 12.19
C SER A 175 5.41 1.86 12.29
N GLU A 176 6.34 1.25 13.02
CA GLU A 176 6.32 -0.19 13.33
C GLU A 176 5.06 -0.59 14.12
N ILE A 177 4.73 0.14 15.20
CA ILE A 177 3.53 -0.10 16.02
C ILE A 177 2.24 0.08 15.18
N ILE A 178 2.18 1.09 14.30
CA ILE A 178 1.02 1.31 13.43
C ILE A 178 0.83 0.13 12.47
N PHE A 179 1.89 -0.32 11.79
CA PHE A 179 1.82 -1.43 10.85
C PHE A 179 1.40 -2.75 11.54
N ASP A 180 2.01 -3.06 12.69
CA ASP A 180 1.68 -4.24 13.50
C ASP A 180 0.22 -4.22 13.99
N MET A 181 -0.29 -3.03 14.35
CA MET A 181 -1.69 -2.81 14.73
C MET A 181 -2.64 -2.98 13.53
N GLU A 182 -2.42 -2.25 12.43
CA GLU A 182 -3.26 -2.29 11.24
C GLU A 182 -3.39 -3.70 10.67
N LYS A 183 -2.27 -4.43 10.61
CA LYS A 183 -2.26 -5.83 10.19
C LYS A 183 -3.04 -6.70 11.16
N SER A 184 -2.71 -6.66 12.46
CA SER A 184 -3.36 -7.52 13.46
C SER A 184 -4.86 -7.23 13.61
N LEU A 185 -5.30 -5.99 13.35
CA LEU A 185 -6.71 -5.59 13.34
C LEU A 185 -7.40 -6.03 12.05
N GLY A 186 -6.74 -5.87 10.89
CA GLY A 186 -7.26 -6.31 9.60
C GLY A 186 -7.47 -7.82 9.52
N ASP A 187 -6.51 -8.61 10.00
CA ASP A 187 -6.57 -10.07 10.02
C ASP A 187 -7.76 -10.57 10.87
N VAL A 188 -7.93 -10.04 12.09
CA VAL A 188 -9.00 -10.48 13.02
C VAL A 188 -10.38 -9.97 12.61
N LEU A 189 -10.51 -8.71 12.19
CA LEU A 189 -11.79 -8.16 11.74
C LEU A 189 -12.27 -8.85 10.45
N SER A 190 -11.35 -9.30 9.59
CA SER A 190 -11.70 -10.13 8.42
C SER A 190 -12.28 -11.48 8.85
N SER A 191 -11.61 -12.17 9.79
CA SER A 191 -12.07 -13.47 10.31
C SER A 191 -13.43 -13.38 11.00
N ILE A 192 -13.64 -12.37 11.84
CA ILE A 192 -14.93 -12.13 12.52
C ILE A 192 -16.01 -11.79 11.48
N LEU A 193 -15.77 -10.86 10.55
CA LEU A 193 -16.74 -10.47 9.53
C LEU A 193 -17.19 -11.67 8.68
N GLU A 194 -16.24 -12.50 8.23
CA GLU A 194 -16.54 -13.71 7.46
C GLU A 194 -17.36 -14.73 8.27
N THR A 195 -16.98 -14.97 9.52
CA THR A 195 -17.70 -15.89 10.42
C THR A 195 -19.14 -15.44 10.64
N GLU A 196 -19.35 -14.16 10.92
CA GLU A 196 -20.68 -13.65 11.29
C GLU A 196 -21.61 -13.45 10.09
N LEU A 197 -21.07 -13.11 8.92
CA LEU A 197 -21.86 -13.09 7.69
C LEU A 197 -22.32 -14.51 7.29
N LYS A 198 -21.47 -15.54 7.48
CA LYS A 198 -21.87 -16.95 7.30
C LYS A 198 -22.94 -17.39 8.31
N ILE A 199 -22.83 -16.98 9.57
CA ILE A 199 -23.85 -17.28 10.59
C ILE A 199 -25.18 -16.59 10.26
N ALA A 200 -25.16 -15.34 9.79
CA ALA A 200 -26.36 -14.56 9.50
C ALA A 200 -27.05 -14.93 8.16
N PHE A 201 -26.29 -15.35 7.14
CA PHE A 201 -26.79 -15.50 5.76
C PHE A 201 -26.49 -16.86 5.10
N GLY A 202 -25.83 -17.80 5.80
CA GLY A 202 -25.44 -19.09 5.24
C GLY A 202 -24.55 -18.94 4.01
N ASP A 203 -24.74 -19.79 2.99
CA ASP A 203 -23.96 -19.77 1.75
C ASP A 203 -24.15 -18.48 0.92
N LEU A 204 -25.24 -17.73 1.13
CA LEU A 204 -25.53 -16.48 0.42
C LEU A 204 -24.72 -15.29 0.92
N TRP A 205 -23.89 -15.47 1.97
CA TRP A 205 -23.13 -14.40 2.60
C TRP A 205 -22.23 -13.60 1.62
N LEU A 206 -21.68 -14.26 0.60
CA LEU A 206 -20.87 -13.63 -0.46
C LEU A 206 -21.66 -12.70 -1.39
N GLU A 207 -22.98 -12.82 -1.45
CA GLU A 207 -23.85 -11.92 -2.23
C GLU A 207 -24.44 -10.79 -1.38
N VAL A 208 -24.45 -10.94 -0.06
CA VAL A 208 -24.90 -9.91 0.89
C VAL A 208 -23.75 -8.98 1.34
N VAL A 209 -22.50 -9.47 1.40
CA VAL A 209 -21.36 -8.68 1.88
C VAL A 209 -21.08 -7.44 1.01
N TYR A 210 -20.77 -6.31 1.66
CA TYR A 210 -20.71 -5.00 0.98
C TYR A 210 -19.51 -4.86 0.03
N HIS A 211 -18.33 -5.29 0.48
CA HIS A 211 -17.16 -5.55 -0.35
C HIS A 211 -16.91 -7.06 -0.33
N LYS A 212 -16.71 -7.72 -1.48
CA LYS A 212 -16.34 -9.15 -1.48
C LYS A 212 -14.87 -9.33 -1.06
N PRO A 213 -14.50 -10.43 -0.36
CA PRO A 213 -13.13 -10.69 0.07
C PRO A 213 -12.18 -10.94 -1.13
N PRO A 214 -10.85 -10.81 -0.96
CA PRO A 214 -10.14 -10.46 0.29
C PRO A 214 -10.21 -8.97 0.62
N TRP A 215 -10.34 -8.64 1.91
CA TRP A 215 -10.50 -7.26 2.36
C TRP A 215 -9.19 -6.54 2.67
N THR A 216 -9.22 -5.22 2.54
CA THR A 216 -8.30 -4.31 3.25
C THR A 216 -8.92 -3.89 4.58
N LEU A 217 -8.13 -3.30 5.48
CA LEU A 217 -8.67 -2.73 6.73
C LEU A 217 -9.74 -1.64 6.49
N ALA A 218 -9.64 -0.86 5.40
CA ALA A 218 -10.68 0.09 5.03
C ALA A 218 -11.96 -0.61 4.59
N ASN A 219 -11.85 -1.59 3.68
CA ASN A 219 -13.01 -2.33 3.16
C ASN A 219 -13.71 -3.15 4.26
N VAL A 220 -12.96 -3.74 5.20
CA VAL A 220 -13.55 -4.51 6.30
C VAL A 220 -14.32 -3.60 7.25
N LEU A 221 -13.75 -2.45 7.65
CA LEU A 221 -14.43 -1.46 8.49
C LEU A 221 -15.68 -0.88 7.80
N GLU A 222 -15.65 -0.66 6.49
CA GLU A 222 -16.85 -0.27 5.73
C GLU A 222 -17.92 -1.37 5.67
N CYS A 223 -17.52 -2.65 5.56
CA CYS A 223 -18.47 -3.75 5.68
C CYS A 223 -19.11 -3.81 7.07
N TYR A 224 -18.34 -3.62 8.15
CA TYR A 224 -18.90 -3.49 9.50
C TYR A 224 -19.90 -2.35 9.61
N LYS A 225 -19.57 -1.16 9.11
CA LYS A 225 -20.52 -0.02 9.10
C LYS A 225 -21.79 -0.33 8.33
N LYS A 226 -21.69 -0.98 7.16
CA LYS A 226 -22.83 -1.30 6.30
C LYS A 226 -23.72 -2.40 6.88
N HIS A 227 -23.12 -3.39 7.53
CA HIS A 227 -23.81 -4.58 8.07
C HIS A 227 -24.10 -4.53 9.57
N TRP A 228 -23.73 -3.45 10.26
CA TRP A 228 -23.85 -3.30 11.71
C TRP A 228 -25.21 -3.75 12.25
N VAL A 229 -26.31 -3.19 11.72
CA VAL A 229 -27.66 -3.47 12.24
C VAL A 229 -28.11 -4.91 11.97
N ALA A 230 -27.74 -5.48 10.82
CA ALA A 230 -28.21 -6.80 10.39
C ALA A 230 -27.40 -7.96 10.99
N VAL A 231 -26.09 -7.77 11.20
CA VAL A 231 -25.13 -8.84 11.52
C VAL A 231 -24.54 -8.71 12.92
N PHE A 232 -24.51 -7.51 13.52
CA PHE A 232 -23.79 -7.26 14.78
C PHE A 232 -24.67 -6.66 15.90
N GLY A 233 -25.63 -5.81 15.55
CA GLY A 233 -26.47 -5.05 16.48
C GLY A 233 -27.53 -5.85 17.23
N GLN A 234 -27.56 -7.17 17.08
CA GLN A 234 -28.38 -8.09 17.88
C GLN A 234 -27.70 -8.51 19.20
N PHE A 235 -26.36 -8.49 19.25
CA PHE A 235 -25.56 -8.93 20.40
C PHE A 235 -24.44 -7.95 20.79
N ILE A 236 -24.18 -6.91 19.99
CA ILE A 236 -23.26 -5.81 20.34
C ILE A 236 -24.05 -4.51 20.53
N SER A 237 -23.74 -3.78 21.60
CA SER A 237 -24.33 -2.46 21.89
C SER A 237 -24.18 -1.50 20.72
N ARG A 238 -25.24 -0.74 20.43
CA ARG A 238 -25.23 0.32 19.41
C ARG A 238 -24.14 1.37 19.64
N SER A 239 -23.68 1.57 20.87
CA SER A 239 -22.59 2.50 21.20
C SER A 239 -21.25 2.17 20.52
N LEU A 240 -21.02 0.91 20.13
CA LEU A 240 -19.76 0.46 19.54
C LEU A 240 -19.67 0.69 18.01
N ILE A 241 -20.74 1.16 17.36
CA ILE A 241 -20.62 1.67 15.98
C ILE A 241 -19.67 2.87 15.97
N SER A 242 -19.70 3.70 17.02
CA SER A 242 -18.82 4.85 17.19
C SER A 242 -17.34 4.46 17.23
N SER A 243 -16.99 3.32 17.84
CA SER A 243 -15.63 2.79 17.84
C SER A 243 -15.19 2.41 16.41
N ILE A 244 -16.05 1.77 15.61
CA ILE A 244 -15.74 1.45 14.21
C ILE A 244 -15.63 2.71 13.35
N GLU A 245 -16.48 3.72 13.58
CA GLU A 245 -16.37 5.01 12.90
C GLU A 245 -15.11 5.78 13.30
N TYR A 246 -14.70 5.73 14.57
CA TYR A 246 -13.46 6.29 15.08
C TYR A 246 -12.23 5.62 14.46
N LEU A 247 -12.18 4.27 14.47
CA LEU A 247 -11.11 3.49 13.85
C LEU A 247 -11.01 3.78 12.34
N TYR A 248 -12.12 3.82 11.62
CA TYR A 248 -12.13 4.19 10.19
C TYR A 248 -11.69 5.64 9.96
N ALA A 249 -12.08 6.60 10.80
CA ALA A 249 -11.62 7.97 10.70
C ALA A 249 -10.10 8.10 10.94
N HIS A 250 -9.56 7.41 11.94
CA HIS A 250 -8.16 7.55 12.35
C HIS A 250 -7.18 6.63 11.61
N LEU A 251 -7.61 5.49 11.07
CA LEU A 251 -6.77 4.57 10.31
C LEU A 251 -6.93 4.76 8.79
N CYS A 252 -8.11 5.12 8.30
CA CYS A 252 -8.39 5.20 6.86
C CYS A 252 -8.48 6.64 6.31
N LYS A 253 -8.59 7.66 7.17
CA LYS A 253 -8.72 9.08 6.74
C LYS A 253 -7.72 10.07 7.37
N ALA A 254 -7.14 9.78 8.53
CA ALA A 254 -6.17 10.67 9.16
C ALA A 254 -4.84 10.69 8.38
N LYS A 255 -4.22 11.87 8.24
CA LYS A 255 -2.97 12.05 7.49
C LYS A 255 -1.71 11.67 8.29
N ILE A 256 -1.78 11.80 9.62
CA ILE A 256 -0.71 11.52 10.59
C ILE A 256 -1.39 11.04 11.88
N ILE A 257 -0.85 9.98 12.50
CA ILE A 257 -1.27 9.47 13.81
C ILE A 257 -0.14 9.77 14.80
N GLY A 258 -0.38 10.60 15.81
CA GLY A 258 0.58 10.84 16.91
C GLY A 258 0.46 9.79 18.01
N TYR A 259 1.45 9.69 18.91
CA TYR A 259 1.45 8.68 20.00
C TYR A 259 0.18 8.71 20.88
N SER A 260 -0.41 9.88 21.13
CA SER A 260 -1.68 10.02 21.85
C SER A 260 -2.86 9.45 21.06
N THR A 261 -2.99 9.82 19.79
CA THR A 261 -3.99 9.25 18.88
C THR A 261 -3.83 7.73 18.73
N LEU A 262 -2.58 7.25 18.64
CA LEU A 262 -2.26 5.84 18.52
C LEU A 262 -2.66 5.05 19.77
N ARG A 263 -2.44 5.60 20.98
CA ARG A 263 -2.93 4.98 22.23
C ARG A 263 -4.45 4.85 22.23
N ASN A 264 -5.17 5.90 21.81
CA ASN A 264 -6.64 5.87 21.75
C ASN A 264 -7.15 4.88 20.69
N VAL A 265 -6.54 4.83 19.51
CA VAL A 265 -6.88 3.88 18.44
C VAL A 265 -6.60 2.43 18.85
N LEU A 266 -5.49 2.16 19.55
CA LEU A 266 -5.21 0.85 20.16
C LEU A 266 -6.22 0.49 21.24
N TRP A 267 -6.67 1.46 22.03
CA TRP A 267 -7.64 1.26 23.11
C TRP A 267 -9.05 0.95 22.58
N GLU A 268 -9.54 1.73 21.60
CA GLU A 268 -10.79 1.44 20.89
C GLU A 268 -10.72 0.10 20.14
N SER A 269 -9.58 -0.23 19.53
CA SER A 269 -9.35 -1.55 18.91
C SER A 269 -9.44 -2.68 19.93
N LYS A 270 -8.86 -2.49 21.13
CA LYS A 270 -8.95 -3.45 22.22
C LYS A 270 -10.38 -3.64 22.70
N ILE A 271 -11.10 -2.56 23.03
CA ILE A 271 -12.50 -2.60 23.48
C ILE A 271 -13.38 -3.33 22.47
N LEU A 272 -13.24 -3.01 21.18
CA LEU A 272 -14.01 -3.65 20.12
C LEU A 272 -13.80 -5.17 20.09
N LEU A 273 -12.54 -5.63 20.22
CA LEU A 273 -12.19 -7.06 20.24
C LEU A 273 -12.59 -7.76 21.55
N GLU A 274 -12.50 -7.09 22.70
CA GLU A 274 -12.98 -7.63 23.98
C GLU A 274 -14.51 -7.84 23.96
N MET A 275 -15.25 -6.96 23.29
CA MET A 275 -16.69 -7.15 23.08
C MET A 275 -17.02 -8.35 22.16
N PHE A 276 -16.27 -8.56 21.07
CA PHE A 276 -16.41 -9.79 20.25
C PHE A 276 -16.05 -11.06 21.04
N SER A 277 -15.15 -10.98 22.03
CA SER A 277 -14.76 -12.13 22.85
C SER A 277 -15.91 -12.76 23.64
N SER A 278 -16.95 -11.97 23.94
CA SER A 278 -18.17 -12.44 24.62
C SER A 278 -19.00 -13.44 23.81
N ARG A 279 -18.75 -13.53 22.48
CA ARG A 279 -19.50 -14.39 21.55
C ARG A 279 -18.66 -15.56 21.02
N SER A 280 -17.39 -15.33 20.66
CA SER A 280 -16.51 -16.39 20.15
C SER A 280 -15.02 -16.04 20.27
N THR A 281 -14.15 -17.05 20.20
CA THR A 281 -12.69 -16.88 20.07
C THR A 281 -12.24 -16.75 18.61
N TYR A 282 -13.13 -17.01 17.64
CA TYR A 282 -12.89 -16.95 16.20
C TYR A 282 -11.59 -17.67 15.80
N ASP A 283 -11.56 -18.99 15.98
CA ASP A 283 -10.41 -19.88 15.74
C ASP A 283 -9.08 -19.39 16.37
N GLY A 284 -9.19 -18.67 17.49
CA GLY A 284 -8.07 -18.08 18.22
C GLY A 284 -7.47 -16.82 17.57
N PHE A 285 -8.00 -16.33 16.43
CA PHE A 285 -7.60 -15.04 15.86
C PHE A 285 -7.87 -13.90 16.84
N LEU A 286 -9.00 -13.94 17.56
CA LEU A 286 -9.36 -12.92 18.53
C LEU A 286 -8.41 -12.89 19.72
N SER A 287 -8.08 -14.06 20.29
CA SER A 287 -7.12 -14.18 21.39
C SER A 287 -5.72 -13.70 20.98
N ARG A 288 -5.29 -14.02 19.75
CA ARG A 288 -4.01 -13.57 19.18
C ARG A 288 -3.98 -12.04 19.00
N ALA A 289 -5.05 -11.46 18.48
CA ALA A 289 -5.16 -10.02 18.29
C ALA A 289 -5.21 -9.26 19.63
N LEU A 290 -5.98 -9.73 20.61
CA LEU A 290 -5.99 -9.13 21.96
C LEU A 290 -4.61 -9.16 22.62
N ALA A 291 -3.85 -10.27 22.50
CA ALA A 291 -2.48 -10.34 23.01
C ALA A 291 -1.57 -9.30 22.33
N GLN A 292 -1.66 -9.14 21.01
CA GLN A 292 -0.90 -8.14 20.26
C GLN A 292 -1.33 -6.71 20.62
N MET A 293 -2.62 -6.39 20.74
CA MET A 293 -3.09 -5.05 21.13
C MET A 293 -2.62 -4.66 22.54
N ASN A 294 -2.66 -5.58 23.52
CA ASN A 294 -2.14 -5.32 24.86
C ASN A 294 -0.60 -5.12 24.85
N LYS A 295 0.14 -5.89 24.04
CA LYS A 295 1.59 -5.70 23.84
C LYS A 295 1.90 -4.33 23.23
N LEU A 296 1.16 -3.91 22.20
CA LEU A 296 1.34 -2.61 21.53
C LEU A 296 0.94 -1.43 22.43
N LEU A 297 -0.14 -1.55 23.22
CA LEU A 297 -0.51 -0.56 24.25
C LEU A 297 0.62 -0.34 25.25
N LYS A 298 1.14 -1.41 25.85
CA LYS A 298 2.28 -1.33 26.77
C LYS A 298 3.51 -0.70 26.10
N THR A 299 3.79 -1.08 24.85
CA THR A 299 4.89 -0.51 24.05
C THR A 299 4.73 1.01 23.83
N VAL A 300 3.50 1.50 23.61
CA VAL A 300 3.19 2.93 23.49
C VAL A 300 3.33 3.66 24.82
N GLU A 301 2.89 3.04 25.92
CA GLU A 301 2.96 3.60 27.27
C GLU A 301 4.42 3.77 27.73
N GLU A 302 5.25 2.75 27.58
CA GLU A 302 6.70 2.80 27.85
C GLU A 302 7.39 3.94 27.07
N VAL A 303 7.03 4.12 25.78
CA VAL A 303 7.60 5.20 24.94
C VAL A 303 7.08 6.58 25.33
N SER A 304 5.85 6.67 25.86
CA SER A 304 5.28 7.94 26.33
C SER A 304 5.90 8.41 27.66
N GLN A 305 6.28 7.48 28.54
CA GLN A 305 6.91 7.79 29.82
C GLN A 305 8.39 8.17 29.67
N ALA A 306 9.10 7.58 28.70
CA ALA A 306 10.52 7.85 28.43
C ALA A 306 10.80 9.22 27.75
N LYS A 307 9.93 10.23 27.97
CA LYS A 307 10.03 11.60 27.43
C LYS A 307 9.90 12.70 28.50
N PHE A 308 10.00 12.33 29.77
CA PHE A 308 10.14 13.21 30.93
C PHE A 308 11.41 12.83 31.72
#